data_AF-A0A0P0BZX5-F1
#
_entry.id   AF-A0A0P0BZX5-F1
#
_cell.length_a   1.000
_cell.length_b   1.000
_cell.length_c   1.000
_cell.angle_alpha   90.00
_cell.angle_beta   90.00
_cell.angle_gamma   90.00
#
_symmetry.space_group_name_H-M   'P 1'
#
loop_
_entity.id
_entity.type
_entity.pdbx_description
1 polymer ?
#
loop_
_entity_poly.entity_id
_entity_poly.type
_entity_poly.pdbx_seq_one_letter_code
_entity_poly.pdbx_strand_id
1 'polypeptide(L)'
;MSREDYLHKPTIRTNRYLYHVTPFDTRDAIDRLGILSRNDIGHGPRFGYPPAVFANNTSVEEYFIWWPIVDYYFDYLFSGIDPDQLLWEYDIWEIDTRIANTKWYEDPGTGSQNSSVFALDDIPREAIRLVRLEGAERRIRYSDGVASTYIWSGITTVLPRRPRYLLPCVR
;
A
#
# COMPACT_ATOMS: atom_id res chain seq x y z
N MET A 1 6.02 19.23 -10.66
CA MET A 1 7.21 19.67 -9.89
C MET A 1 8.35 18.73 -10.23
N SER A 2 9.59 19.22 -10.20
CA SER A 2 10.78 18.42 -10.48
C SER A 2 11.20 17.58 -9.26
N ARG A 3 12.08 16.60 -9.46
CA ARG A 3 12.69 15.84 -8.34
C ARG A 3 13.50 16.77 -7.46
N GLU A 4 14.21 17.71 -8.08
CA GLU A 4 15.09 18.69 -7.46
C GLU A 4 14.31 19.59 -6.49
N ASP A 5 13.09 19.98 -6.85
CA ASP A 5 12.21 20.79 -6.00
C ASP A 5 11.97 20.12 -4.63
N TYR A 6 11.95 18.80 -4.58
CA TYR A 6 11.70 18.02 -3.37
C TYR A 6 12.96 17.68 -2.58
N LEU A 7 14.12 17.59 -3.21
CA LEU A 7 15.38 17.32 -2.51
C LEU A 7 15.73 18.40 -1.49
N HIS A 8 15.19 19.62 -1.67
CA HIS A 8 15.36 20.75 -0.76
C HIS A 8 14.24 20.88 0.29
N LYS A 9 13.16 20.08 0.20
CA LYS A 9 12.09 20.11 1.19
C LYS A 9 12.51 19.38 2.47
N PRO A 10 11.96 19.80 3.63
CA PRO A 10 12.19 19.10 4.88
C PRO A 10 11.69 17.67 4.78
N THR A 11 12.51 16.73 5.24
CA THR A 11 12.09 15.34 5.40
C THR A 11 11.18 15.20 6.62
N ILE A 12 10.21 14.30 6.54
CA ILE A 12 9.31 14.02 7.65
C ILE A 12 9.81 12.85 8.49
N ARG A 13 9.41 12.81 9.76
CA ARG A 13 9.62 11.65 10.62
C ARG A 13 8.51 10.63 10.38
N THR A 14 8.91 9.43 10.00
CA THR A 14 7.97 8.32 9.75
C THR A 14 7.84 7.42 10.97
N ASN A 15 6.74 6.67 10.99
CA ASN A 15 6.64 5.46 11.77
C ASN A 15 7.70 4.44 11.32
N ARG A 16 7.93 3.42 12.16
CA ARG A 16 8.83 2.31 11.78
C ARG A 16 8.29 1.58 10.55
N TYR A 17 6.98 1.43 10.48
CA TYR A 17 6.29 0.74 9.41
C TYR A 17 5.41 1.73 8.66
N LEU A 18 5.53 1.71 7.34
CA LEU A 18 4.67 2.42 6.41
C LEU A 18 3.93 1.42 5.54
N TYR A 19 2.85 1.83 4.90
CA TYR A 19 2.02 0.91 4.13
C TYR A 19 1.76 1.40 2.71
N HIS A 20 2.21 0.62 1.74
CA HIS A 20 2.02 0.86 0.33
C HIS A 20 0.92 -0.04 -0.21
N VAL A 21 -0.01 0.52 -0.99
CA VAL A 21 -1.14 -0.20 -1.55
C VAL A 21 -0.96 -0.32 -3.06
N THR A 22 -1.12 -1.52 -3.60
CA THR A 22 -0.95 -1.80 -5.03
C THR A 22 -1.97 -2.82 -5.53
N PRO A 23 -2.36 -2.79 -6.82
CA PRO A 23 -3.11 -3.90 -7.41
C PRO A 23 -2.38 -5.25 -7.24
N PHE A 24 -3.12 -6.33 -7.03
CA PHE A 24 -2.56 -7.66 -6.74
C PHE A 24 -1.71 -8.25 -7.89
N ASP A 25 -1.93 -7.81 -9.13
CA ASP A 25 -1.21 -8.28 -10.32
C ASP A 25 0.24 -7.79 -10.36
N THR A 26 0.57 -6.75 -9.58
CA THR A 26 1.96 -6.25 -9.40
C THR A 26 2.76 -7.08 -8.41
N ARG A 27 2.12 -8.02 -7.70
CA ARG A 27 2.73 -8.77 -6.58
C ARG A 27 4.03 -9.46 -6.96
N ASP A 28 4.06 -10.16 -8.09
CA ASP A 28 5.25 -10.90 -8.52
C ASP A 28 6.42 -9.97 -8.86
N ALA A 29 6.13 -8.78 -9.41
CA ALA A 29 7.16 -7.77 -9.68
C ALA A 29 7.71 -7.21 -8.37
N ILE A 30 6.83 -6.86 -7.43
CA ILE A 30 7.21 -6.30 -6.13
C ILE A 30 7.99 -7.32 -5.29
N ASP A 31 7.56 -8.59 -5.28
CA ASP A 31 8.25 -9.67 -4.56
C ASP A 31 9.66 -9.95 -5.11
N ARG A 32 9.92 -9.60 -6.38
CA ARG A 32 11.23 -9.80 -7.02
C ARG A 32 12.13 -8.58 -6.96
N LEU A 33 11.58 -7.38 -7.17
CA LEU A 33 12.36 -6.16 -7.42
C LEU A 33 12.30 -5.16 -6.28
N GLY A 34 11.35 -5.30 -5.35
CA GLY A 34 10.98 -4.22 -4.45
C GLY A 34 9.92 -3.30 -5.06
N ILE A 35 9.67 -2.16 -4.43
CA ILE A 35 8.74 -1.16 -4.94
C ILE A 35 9.56 -0.12 -5.70
N LEU A 36 9.38 -0.06 -7.02
CA LEU A 36 10.12 0.86 -7.87
C LEU A 36 9.46 2.24 -7.85
N SER A 37 10.28 3.27 -7.68
CA SER A 37 9.94 4.67 -7.83
C SER A 37 9.64 4.94 -9.31
N ARG A 38 8.36 4.93 -9.65
CA ARG A 38 7.89 5.11 -11.03
C ARG A 38 6.75 6.12 -11.05
N ASN A 39 6.58 6.78 -12.19
CA ASN A 39 5.48 7.72 -12.42
C ASN A 39 4.38 7.12 -13.30
N ASP A 40 4.52 5.89 -13.78
CA ASP A 40 3.58 5.26 -14.72
C ASP A 40 2.48 4.43 -14.04
N ILE A 41 2.51 4.35 -12.72
CA ILE A 41 1.53 3.61 -11.93
C ILE A 41 0.79 4.59 -11.01
N GLY A 42 -0.55 4.59 -11.08
CA GLY A 42 -1.41 5.42 -10.23
C GLY A 42 -1.52 6.89 -10.64
N HIS A 43 -1.74 7.77 -9.67
CA HIS A 43 -2.01 9.20 -9.91
C HIS A 43 -0.76 10.10 -9.99
N GLY A 44 0.46 9.52 -10.02
CA GLY A 44 1.71 10.26 -10.24
C GLY A 44 1.64 11.29 -11.39
N PRO A 45 1.13 10.91 -12.58
CA PRO A 45 0.97 11.83 -13.70
C PRO A 45 -0.10 12.90 -13.45
N ARG A 46 -1.20 12.54 -12.76
CA ARG A 46 -2.33 13.45 -12.47
C ARG A 46 -1.91 14.65 -11.63
N PHE A 47 -0.96 14.44 -10.72
CA PHE A 47 -0.45 15.49 -9.83
C PHE A 47 0.93 16.04 -10.25
N GLY A 48 1.46 15.60 -11.40
CA GLY A 48 2.74 16.06 -11.92
C GLY A 48 3.91 15.75 -10.97
N TYR A 49 3.84 14.60 -10.30
CA TYR A 49 4.90 14.11 -9.42
C TYR A 49 6.08 13.57 -10.23
N PRO A 50 7.32 13.73 -9.72
CA PRO A 50 8.42 12.90 -10.19
C PRO A 50 8.12 11.42 -9.89
N PRO A 51 8.84 10.47 -10.51
CA PRO A 51 8.83 9.08 -10.08
C PRO A 51 9.01 8.98 -8.56
N ALA A 52 8.10 8.26 -7.90
CA ALA A 52 8.04 8.18 -6.44
C ALA A 52 7.35 6.90 -5.97
N VAL A 53 7.61 6.52 -4.72
CA VAL A 53 6.88 5.50 -3.98
C VAL A 53 6.02 6.17 -2.92
N PHE A 54 4.70 6.01 -3.01
CA PHE A 54 3.75 6.56 -2.05
C PHE A 54 3.45 5.56 -0.94
N ALA A 55 3.27 6.01 0.29
CA ALA A 55 2.91 5.15 1.40
C ALA A 55 2.05 5.89 2.43
N ASN A 56 1.34 5.12 3.22
CA ASN A 56 0.54 5.61 4.34
C ASN A 56 1.37 5.48 5.62
N ASN A 57 1.46 6.56 6.36
CA ASN A 57 2.23 6.70 7.60
C ASN A 57 1.31 6.73 8.83
N THR A 58 0.32 5.84 8.82
CA THR A 58 -0.58 5.62 9.95
C THR A 58 -0.65 4.13 10.31
N SER A 59 -1.53 3.76 11.23
CA SER A 59 -1.65 2.37 11.68
C SER A 59 -2.33 1.50 10.63
N VAL A 60 -1.99 0.20 10.55
CA VAL A 60 -2.57 -0.71 9.55
C VAL A 60 -4.08 -0.84 9.66
N GLU A 61 -4.63 -0.65 10.85
CA GLU A 61 -6.06 -0.68 11.14
C GLU A 61 -6.84 0.46 10.45
N GLU A 62 -6.15 1.48 9.94
CA GLU A 62 -6.74 2.62 9.23
C GLU A 62 -6.80 2.42 7.70
N TYR A 63 -6.58 1.19 7.21
CA TYR A 63 -6.46 0.93 5.78
C TYR A 63 -7.64 1.40 4.91
N PHE A 64 -8.85 1.50 5.47
CA PHE A 64 -10.03 1.98 4.75
C PHE A 64 -9.98 3.46 4.35
N ILE A 65 -9.16 4.27 5.02
CA ILE A 65 -9.02 5.71 4.70
C ILE A 65 -7.73 6.01 3.94
N TRP A 66 -6.95 4.98 3.64
CA TRP A 66 -5.68 5.13 2.94
C TRP A 66 -5.86 5.44 1.46
N TRP A 67 -4.85 6.10 0.92
CA TRP A 67 -4.72 6.25 -0.51
C TRP A 67 -4.11 4.98 -1.15
N PRO A 68 -4.58 4.52 -2.32
CA PRO A 68 -5.70 5.01 -3.13
C PRO A 68 -7.07 4.39 -2.78
N ILE A 69 -7.15 3.58 -1.72
CA ILE A 69 -8.37 2.87 -1.31
C ILE A 69 -9.55 3.83 -1.17
N VAL A 70 -9.35 5.01 -0.57
CA VAL A 70 -10.42 5.98 -0.32
C VAL A 70 -11.01 6.58 -1.60
N ASP A 71 -10.24 6.84 -2.68
CA ASP A 71 -10.82 7.32 -3.96
C ASP A 71 -11.75 6.25 -4.52
N TYR A 72 -11.22 5.03 -4.59
CA TYR A 72 -11.96 3.92 -5.18
C TYR A 72 -13.16 3.57 -4.32
N TYR A 73 -13.08 3.67 -2.99
CA TYR A 73 -14.21 3.43 -2.11
C TYR A 73 -15.39 4.36 -2.43
N PHE A 74 -15.12 5.66 -2.66
CA PHE A 74 -16.15 6.60 -3.10
C PHE A 74 -16.70 6.23 -4.48
N ASP A 75 -15.84 5.96 -5.46
CA ASP A 75 -16.27 5.58 -6.81
C ASP A 75 -17.09 4.27 -6.84
N TYR A 76 -16.72 3.29 -6.00
CA TYR A 76 -17.39 2.00 -5.85
C TYR A 76 -18.77 2.16 -5.22
N LEU A 77 -18.88 2.96 -4.16
CA LEU A 77 -20.18 3.31 -3.54
C LEU A 77 -21.15 3.91 -4.56
N PHE A 78 -20.67 4.80 -5.44
CA PHE A 78 -21.52 5.44 -6.45
C PHE A 78 -21.79 4.55 -7.67
N SER A 79 -20.95 3.53 -7.92
CA SER A 79 -21.14 2.56 -9.02
C SER A 79 -21.89 1.29 -8.60
N GLY A 80 -22.21 1.14 -7.31
CA GLY A 80 -22.93 -0.02 -6.76
C GLY A 80 -22.05 -1.28 -6.67
N ILE A 81 -20.74 -1.14 -6.74
CA ILE A 81 -19.80 -2.24 -6.55
C ILE A 81 -19.52 -2.38 -5.05
N ASP A 82 -19.54 -3.61 -4.57
CA ASP A 82 -19.28 -3.94 -3.17
C ASP A 82 -17.86 -3.48 -2.78
N PRO A 83 -17.70 -2.55 -1.82
CA PRO A 83 -16.38 -2.07 -1.41
C PRO A 83 -15.47 -3.16 -0.86
N ASP A 84 -16.05 -4.26 -0.39
CA ASP A 84 -15.31 -5.43 0.05
C ASP A 84 -14.52 -6.07 -1.11
N GLN A 85 -14.95 -5.90 -2.37
CA GLN A 85 -14.21 -6.37 -3.56
C GLN A 85 -12.85 -5.69 -3.70
N LEU A 86 -12.74 -4.43 -3.26
CA LEU A 86 -11.49 -3.69 -3.32
C LEU A 86 -10.37 -4.38 -2.53
N LEU A 87 -10.70 -5.02 -1.41
CA LEU A 87 -9.71 -5.72 -0.58
C LEU A 87 -9.18 -7.01 -1.24
N TRP A 88 -9.84 -7.50 -2.28
CA TRP A 88 -9.39 -8.64 -3.06
C TRP A 88 -8.57 -8.23 -4.28
N GLU A 89 -8.73 -6.99 -4.74
CA GLU A 89 -8.04 -6.46 -5.91
C GLU A 89 -6.70 -5.78 -5.55
N TYR A 90 -6.46 -5.50 -4.28
CA TYR A 90 -5.30 -4.77 -3.82
C TYR A 90 -4.53 -5.52 -2.72
N ASP A 91 -3.21 -5.43 -2.82
CA ASP A 91 -2.26 -5.85 -1.79
C ASP A 91 -1.84 -4.65 -0.93
N ILE A 92 -1.62 -4.93 0.35
CA ILE A 92 -1.00 -4.02 1.30
C ILE A 92 0.42 -4.50 1.60
N TRP A 93 1.40 -3.65 1.33
CA TRP A 93 2.81 -3.90 1.61
C TRP A 93 3.26 -3.07 2.80
N GLU A 94 3.76 -3.72 3.84
CA GLU A 94 4.44 -3.02 4.93
C GLU A 94 5.91 -2.76 4.54
N ILE A 95 6.37 -1.53 4.74
CA ILE A 95 7.74 -1.07 4.50
C ILE A 95 8.40 -0.79 5.87
N ASP A 96 9.47 -1.51 6.21
CA ASP A 96 10.33 -1.23 7.37
C ASP A 96 11.30 -0.09 7.04
N THR A 97 11.01 1.11 7.55
CA THR A 97 11.73 2.35 7.21
C THR A 97 13.19 2.32 7.62
N ARG A 98 13.56 1.47 8.60
CA ARG A 98 14.95 1.30 9.03
C ARG A 98 15.80 0.56 8.00
N ILE A 99 15.18 -0.33 7.22
CA ILE A 99 15.87 -1.12 6.20
C ILE A 99 15.80 -0.44 4.84
N ALA A 100 14.67 0.22 4.55
CA ALA A 100 14.54 1.02 3.34
C ALA A 100 15.58 2.15 3.30
N ASN A 101 15.86 2.77 4.45
CA ASN A 101 16.90 3.81 4.60
C ASN A 101 16.80 4.92 3.54
N THR A 102 15.57 5.35 3.23
CA THR A 102 15.29 6.43 2.27
C THR A 102 14.72 7.65 2.98
N LYS A 103 14.74 8.78 2.28
CA LYS A 103 14.13 10.03 2.73
C LYS A 103 12.66 10.05 2.35
N TRP A 104 11.83 10.42 3.33
CA TRP A 104 10.40 10.56 3.16
C TRP A 104 9.99 12.03 3.20
N TYR A 105 8.99 12.34 2.39
CA TYR A 105 8.43 13.67 2.22
C TYR A 105 6.91 13.59 2.40
N GLU A 106 6.31 14.70 2.80
CA GLU A 106 4.85 14.83 2.87
C GLU A 106 4.25 14.80 1.46
N ASP A 107 3.22 13.99 1.24
CA ASP A 107 2.46 13.96 -0.01
C ASP A 107 1.59 15.23 -0.13
N PRO A 108 1.89 16.14 -1.07
CA PRO A 108 1.16 17.40 -1.16
C PRO A 108 -0.24 17.24 -1.74
N GLY A 109 -0.61 16.06 -2.25
CA GLY A 109 -1.88 15.80 -2.93
C GLY A 109 -3.03 15.46 -1.97
N THR A 110 -2.72 15.10 -0.73
CA THR A 110 -3.72 14.61 0.24
C THR A 110 -4.09 15.64 1.31
N GLY A 111 -3.34 16.75 1.41
CA GLY A 111 -3.55 17.78 2.45
C GLY A 111 -3.47 17.25 3.88
N SER A 112 -2.95 16.02 4.05
CA SER A 112 -3.05 15.24 5.26
C SER A 112 -1.71 15.29 6.02
N GLN A 113 -1.71 15.94 7.19
CA GLN A 113 -0.48 16.20 7.96
C GLN A 113 0.24 14.91 8.31
N ASN A 114 1.30 14.60 7.56
CA ASN A 114 2.17 13.43 7.74
C ASN A 114 1.52 12.04 7.61
N SER A 115 0.22 11.90 7.30
CA SER A 115 -0.44 10.59 7.16
C SER A 115 -0.21 9.95 5.80
N SER A 116 0.02 10.75 4.76
CA SER A 116 0.39 10.27 3.43
C SER A 116 1.76 10.81 3.06
N VAL A 117 2.65 9.92 2.63
CA VAL A 117 4.07 10.21 2.47
C VAL A 117 4.56 9.64 1.16
N PHE A 118 5.69 10.15 0.67
CA PHE A 118 6.34 9.54 -0.46
C PHE A 118 7.87 9.57 -0.34
N ALA A 119 8.50 8.61 -1.01
CA ALA A 119 9.94 8.54 -1.19
C ALA A 119 10.26 8.71 -2.68
N LEU A 120 11.38 9.37 -2.98
CA LEU A 120 11.84 9.56 -4.35
C LEU A 120 12.67 8.38 -4.87
N ASP A 121 13.09 7.49 -3.98
CA ASP A 121 13.93 6.35 -4.28
C ASP A 121 13.11 5.04 -4.27
N ASP A 122 13.66 4.01 -4.92
CA ASP A 122 13.10 2.67 -4.86
C ASP A 122 13.14 2.13 -3.42
N ILE A 123 12.16 1.29 -3.07
CA ILE A 123 12.13 0.56 -1.81
C ILE A 123 12.66 -0.86 -2.07
N PRO A 124 13.77 -1.26 -1.44
CA PRO A 124 14.37 -2.56 -1.69
C PRO A 124 13.47 -3.69 -1.18
N ARG A 125 13.53 -4.83 -1.86
CA ARG A 125 12.73 -6.02 -1.53
C ARG A 125 12.87 -6.44 -0.06
N GLU A 126 14.04 -6.27 0.54
CA GLU A 126 14.34 -6.66 1.92
C GLU A 126 13.61 -5.80 2.96
N ALA A 127 13.21 -4.58 2.57
CA ALA A 127 12.48 -3.67 3.42
C ALA A 127 10.97 -3.98 3.46
N ILE A 128 10.45 -4.81 2.56
CA ILE A 128 9.02 -5.01 2.40
C ILE A 128 8.52 -6.39 2.81
N ARG A 129 7.26 -6.43 3.26
CA ARG A 129 6.50 -7.66 3.46
C ARG A 129 5.04 -7.46 3.09
N LEU A 130 4.44 -8.47 2.46
CA LEU A 130 3.02 -8.48 2.20
C LEU A 130 2.26 -8.64 3.53
N VAL A 131 1.36 -7.70 3.82
CA VAL A 131 0.43 -7.79 4.94
C VAL A 131 -0.68 -8.74 4.54
N ARG A 132 -0.90 -9.80 5.31
CA ARG A 132 -2.11 -10.60 5.18
C ARG A 132 -3.12 -10.10 6.20
N LEU A 133 -4.21 -9.56 5.68
CA LEU A 133 -5.40 -9.40 6.46
C LEU A 133 -5.97 -10.82 6.64
N GLU A 134 -5.62 -11.47 7.76
CA GLU A 134 -6.34 -12.68 8.15
C GLU A 134 -7.76 -12.24 8.55
N GLY A 135 -8.76 -13.06 8.21
CA GLY A 135 -10.14 -12.76 8.52
C GLY A 135 -10.78 -11.68 7.63
N ALA A 136 -11.02 -12.02 6.37
CA ALA A 136 -12.29 -11.69 5.73
C ALA A 136 -12.99 -13.01 5.43
N GLU A 137 -13.48 -13.72 6.45
CA GLU A 137 -14.45 -14.78 6.18
C GLU A 137 -15.68 -14.12 5.57
N ARG A 138 -15.93 -14.39 4.28
CA ARG A 138 -17.17 -14.03 3.62
C ARG A 138 -18.31 -14.80 4.30
N ARG A 139 -18.93 -14.19 5.31
CA ARG A 139 -20.10 -14.78 5.96
C ARG A 139 -21.34 -14.31 5.23
N ILE A 140 -22.01 -15.25 4.57
CA ILE A 140 -23.32 -15.02 3.97
C ILE A 140 -24.35 -15.17 5.09
N ARG A 141 -25.01 -14.08 5.47
CA ARG A 141 -26.17 -14.14 6.35
C ARG A 141 -27.42 -14.10 5.48
N TYR A 142 -28.26 -15.12 5.62
CA TYR A 142 -29.59 -15.10 5.03
C TYR A 142 -30.56 -14.54 6.06
N SER A 143 -31.10 -13.36 5.79
CA SER A 143 -32.25 -12.81 6.52
C SER A 143 -33.33 -12.45 5.51
N ASP A 144 -34.55 -12.90 5.75
CA ASP A 144 -35.73 -12.54 4.96
C ASP A 144 -35.64 -12.87 3.44
N GLY A 145 -34.87 -13.91 3.09
CA GLY A 145 -34.69 -14.33 1.70
C GLY A 145 -33.66 -13.51 0.92
N VAL A 146 -32.99 -12.55 1.56
CA VAL A 146 -31.89 -11.77 0.98
C VAL A 146 -30.56 -12.26 1.55
N ALA A 147 -29.61 -12.57 0.66
CA ALA A 147 -28.25 -12.88 1.04
C ALA A 147 -27.49 -11.57 1.28
N SER A 148 -27.10 -11.31 2.52
CA SER A 148 -26.23 -10.17 2.86
C SER A 148 -24.83 -10.68 3.14
N THR A 149 -23.84 -10.11 2.46
CA THR A 149 -22.42 -10.39 2.68
C THR A 149 -21.88 -9.32 3.62
N TYR A 150 -21.14 -9.73 4.66
CA TYR A 150 -20.41 -8.80 5.52
C TYR A 150 -19.02 -9.36 5.82
N ILE A 151 -17.98 -8.53 5.73
CA ILE A 151 -16.62 -8.83 6.19
C ILE A 151 -16.47 -8.43 7.66
N TRP A 152 -16.00 -9.37 8.48
CA TRP A 152 -15.53 -9.11 9.85
C TRP A 152 -14.00 -9.08 9.83
N SER A 153 -13.38 -7.90 9.94
CA SER A 153 -11.92 -7.75 9.95
C SER A 153 -11.35 -8.20 11.29
N GLY A 154 -10.90 -9.46 11.33
CA GLY A 154 -10.36 -10.10 12.51
C GLY A 154 -8.89 -10.48 12.34
N ILE A 155 -8.02 -9.70 13.00
CA ILE A 155 -6.58 -9.96 13.22
C ILE A 155 -5.72 -9.80 11.95
N THR A 156 -4.94 -8.71 11.91
CA THR A 156 -3.87 -8.52 10.94
C THR A 156 -2.68 -9.42 11.30
N THR A 157 -2.44 -10.49 10.53
CA THR A 157 -1.27 -11.34 10.72
C THR A 157 -0.18 -10.93 9.74
N VAL A 158 0.84 -10.26 10.26
CA VAL A 158 1.98 -9.89 9.43
C VAL A 158 2.98 -11.05 9.36
N LEU A 159 3.11 -11.67 8.19
CA LEU A 159 3.95 -12.87 8.03
C LEU A 159 5.43 -12.59 8.33
N PRO A 160 6.16 -13.55 8.91
CA PRO A 160 7.60 -13.44 9.09
C PRO A 160 8.30 -13.40 7.72
N ARG A 161 9.45 -12.70 7.66
CA ARG A 161 10.30 -12.66 6.47
C ARG A 161 10.61 -14.09 6.03
N ARG A 162 10.32 -14.44 4.77
CA ARG A 162 10.74 -15.73 4.22
C ARG A 162 12.26 -15.87 4.44
N PRO A 163 12.75 -16.99 5.00
CA PRO A 163 14.17 -17.26 5.01
C PRO A 163 14.67 -17.29 3.57
N ARG A 164 15.92 -16.85 3.35
CA ARG A 164 16.60 -16.96 2.07
C ARG A 164 16.53 -18.42 1.62
N TYR A 165 15.69 -18.73 0.64
CA TYR A 165 15.91 -19.93 -0.15
C TYR A 165 17.19 -19.64 -0.94
N LEU A 166 18.30 -20.25 -0.50
CA LEU A 166 19.44 -20.49 -1.37
C LEU A 166 18.90 -21.29 -2.55
N LEU A 167 18.68 -20.61 -3.68
CA LEU A 167 18.51 -21.32 -4.94
C LEU A 167 19.78 -22.17 -5.12
N PRO A 168 19.66 -23.50 -5.32
CA PRO A 168 20.83 -24.30 -5.63
C PRO A 168 21.44 -23.74 -6.91
N CYS A 169 22.71 -23.32 -6.83
CA CYS A 169 23.50 -23.01 -8.00
C CYS A 169 23.49 -24.26 -8.90
N VAL A 170 22.75 -24.20 -10.00
CA VAL A 170 22.88 -25.19 -11.06
C VAL A 170 24.21 -24.88 -11.75
N ARG A 171 25.15 -25.82 -11.65
CA ARG A 171 26.41 -25.82 -12.41
C ARG A 171 26.17 -26.30 -13.83
#